data_AF-A0A540WC34-F1
#
_entry.id   AF-A0A540WC34-F1
#
_cell.length_a   1.000
_cell.length_b   1.000
_cell.length_c   1.000
_cell.angle_alpha   90.00
_cell.angle_beta   90.00
_cell.angle_gamma   90.00
#
_symmetry.space_group_name_H-M   'P 1'
#
loop_
_entity.id
_entity.type
_entity.pdbx_description
1 polymer ?
#
loop_
_entity_poly.entity_id
_entity_poly.type
_entity_poly.pdbx_seq_one_letter_code
_entity_poly.pdbx_strand_id
1 'polypeptide(L)'
;MAVLLFAWILVLGSTTRGQAEVRNWSTAWVGMDLLQVTGLLATAVLLVRRSRLVALAGSATATLLLLDAWFDVMTAEGGADWYVALAMALLVELPSSLALAALARKTLDWRVSGEPDA
;
A
#
# COMPACT_ATOMS: atom_id res chain seq x y z
N MET A 1 -11.95 16.00 10.24
CA MET A 1 -11.12 14.79 10.46
C MET A 1 -9.63 15.07 10.27
N ALA A 2 -9.16 15.61 9.14
CA ALA A 2 -7.73 15.86 8.89
C ALA A 2 -7.01 16.68 9.96
N VAL A 3 -7.59 17.79 10.43
CA VAL A 3 -7.01 18.61 11.51
C VAL A 3 -6.91 17.83 12.84
N LEU A 4 -7.90 16.99 13.13
CA LEU A 4 -7.90 16.15 14.33
C LEU A 4 -6.79 15.10 14.25
N LEU A 5 -6.60 14.47 13.07
CA LEU A 5 -5.50 13.54 12.83
C LEU A 5 -4.15 14.24 12.96
N PHE A 6 -3.99 15.44 12.39
CA PHE A 6 -2.76 16.22 12.52
C PHE A 6 -2.43 16.54 13.98
N ALA A 7 -3.41 17.02 14.75
CA ALA A 7 -3.24 17.27 16.17
C ALA A 7 -2.84 15.98 16.92
N TRP A 8 -3.47 14.86 16.62
CA TRP A 8 -3.13 13.56 17.23
C TRP A 8 -1.71 13.09 16.88
N ILE A 9 -1.24 13.30 15.65
CA ILE A 9 0.14 13.00 15.22
C ILE A 9 1.15 13.77 16.09
N LEU A 10 0.89 15.06 16.36
CA LEU A 10 1.76 15.86 17.23
C LEU A 10 1.79 15.32 18.66
N VAL A 11 0.63 14.90 19.18
CA VAL A 11 0.54 14.26 20.51
C VAL A 11 1.36 12.97 20.53
N LEU A 12 1.15 12.05 19.57
CA LEU A 12 1.91 10.81 19.48
C LEU A 12 3.42 11.05 19.37
N GLY A 13 3.86 11.97 18.52
CA GLY A 13 5.29 12.30 18.40
C GLY A 13 5.92 12.84 19.69
N SER A 14 5.12 13.46 20.57
CA SER A 14 5.58 13.95 21.87
C SER A 14 5.61 12.85 22.94
N THR A 15 4.67 11.90 22.91
CA THR A 15 4.48 10.88 23.95
C THR A 15 5.22 9.57 23.67
N THR A 16 5.48 9.23 22.41
CA THR A 16 6.08 7.94 22.01
C THR A 16 7.62 7.96 21.97
N ARG A 17 8.27 8.86 22.72
CA ARG A 17 9.74 8.97 22.77
C ARG A 17 10.35 7.84 23.62
N GLY A 18 10.36 6.62 23.08
CA GLY A 18 10.99 5.44 23.68
C GLY A 18 10.78 4.18 22.82
N GLN A 19 11.51 3.10 23.11
CA GLN A 19 11.28 1.77 22.51
C GLN A 19 9.91 1.27 22.96
N ALA A 20 8.89 1.40 22.11
CA ALA A 20 7.56 0.87 22.39
C ALA A 20 7.56 -0.64 22.13
N GLU A 21 7.27 -1.44 23.16
CA GLU A 21 7.06 -2.88 22.97
C GLU A 21 5.76 -3.09 22.19
N VAL A 22 5.88 -3.50 20.92
CA VAL A 22 4.73 -3.75 20.05
C VAL A 22 4.23 -5.17 20.28
N ARG A 23 3.05 -5.30 20.90
CA ARG A 23 2.39 -6.60 21.06
C ARG A 23 1.99 -7.16 19.69
N ASN A 24 2.19 -8.46 19.47
CA ASN A 24 1.82 -9.18 18.25
C ASN A 24 2.52 -8.71 16.96
N TRP A 25 3.76 -8.21 17.07
CA TRP A 25 4.54 -7.71 15.94
C TRP A 25 4.55 -8.65 14.72
N SER A 26 4.90 -9.93 14.93
CA SER A 26 4.91 -10.93 13.84
C SER A 26 3.53 -11.12 13.18
N THR A 27 2.44 -11.13 13.98
CA THR A 27 1.08 -11.28 13.44
C THR A 27 0.68 -10.08 12.59
N ALA A 28 1.10 -8.87 12.97
CA ALA A 28 0.81 -7.65 12.22
C ALA A 28 1.46 -7.68 10.83
N TRP A 29 2.73 -8.11 10.75
CA TRP A 29 3.44 -8.31 9.48
C TRP A 29 2.76 -9.31 8.57
N VAL A 30 2.51 -10.52 9.07
CA VAL A 30 1.82 -11.57 8.30
C VAL A 30 0.43 -11.10 7.84
N GLY A 31 -0.27 -10.34 8.68
CA GLY A 31 -1.56 -9.74 8.31
C GLY A 31 -1.43 -8.75 7.15
N MET A 32 -0.39 -7.92 7.14
CA MET A 32 -0.12 -6.97 6.05
C MET A 32 0.18 -7.70 4.74
N ASP A 33 1.04 -8.71 4.76
CA ASP A 33 1.38 -9.52 3.58
C ASP A 33 0.14 -10.22 3.00
N LEU A 34 -0.70 -10.80 3.88
CA LEU A 34 -1.95 -11.43 3.46
C LEU A 34 -2.89 -10.44 2.76
N LEU A 35 -2.97 -9.20 3.25
CA LEU A 35 -3.78 -8.15 2.62
C LEU A 35 -3.22 -7.78 1.23
N GLN A 36 -1.89 -7.70 1.09
CA GLN A 36 -1.24 -7.42 -0.19
C GLN A 36 -1.49 -8.53 -1.22
N VAL A 37 -1.25 -9.79 -0.84
CA VAL A 37 -1.50 -10.96 -1.70
C VAL A 37 -2.97 -11.02 -2.10
N THR A 38 -3.89 -10.80 -1.15
CA THR A 38 -5.33 -10.78 -1.43
C THR A 38 -5.69 -9.64 -2.39
N GLY A 39 -5.11 -8.46 -2.21
CA GLY A 39 -5.31 -7.32 -3.11
C GLY A 39 -4.83 -7.59 -4.53
N LEU A 40 -3.63 -8.17 -4.69
CA LEU A 40 -3.07 -8.57 -5.98
C LEU A 40 -3.93 -9.61 -6.68
N LEU A 41 -4.32 -10.67 -5.96
CA LEU A 41 -5.20 -11.72 -6.48
C LEU A 41 -6.57 -11.16 -6.87
N ALA A 42 -7.19 -10.34 -6.01
CA ALA A 42 -8.46 -9.70 -6.30
C ALA A 42 -8.35 -8.81 -7.56
N THR A 43 -7.28 -8.02 -7.67
CA THR A 43 -7.03 -7.16 -8.83
C THR A 43 -6.88 -7.98 -10.11
N ALA A 44 -6.09 -9.06 -10.08
CA ALA A 44 -5.90 -9.95 -11.22
C ALA A 44 -7.19 -10.65 -11.65
N VAL A 45 -7.96 -11.20 -10.69
CA VAL A 45 -9.25 -11.85 -10.97
C VAL A 45 -10.26 -10.85 -11.55
N LEU A 46 -10.36 -9.65 -10.97
CA LEU A 46 -11.25 -8.61 -11.46
C LEU A 46 -10.84 -8.13 -12.86
N LEU A 47 -9.52 -8.08 -13.15
CA LEU A 47 -9.00 -7.69 -14.45
C LEU A 47 -9.37 -8.71 -15.53
N VAL A 48 -9.19 -10.01 -15.24
CA VAL A 48 -9.59 -11.09 -16.14
C VAL A 48 -11.11 -11.09 -16.37
N ARG A 49 -11.89 -10.83 -15.32
CA ARG A 49 -13.35 -10.69 -15.40
C ARG A 49 -13.83 -9.40 -16.04
N ARG A 50 -12.91 -8.49 -16.44
CA ARG A 50 -13.25 -7.18 -17.00
C ARG A 50 -14.20 -6.38 -16.10
N SER A 51 -14.03 -6.56 -14.79
CA SER A 51 -14.89 -5.94 -13.79
C SER A 51 -14.56 -4.47 -13.65
N ARG A 52 -15.62 -3.69 -13.41
CA ARG A 52 -15.55 -2.29 -13.03
C ARG A 52 -14.68 -2.09 -11.78
N LEU A 53 -14.66 -3.05 -10.84
CA LEU A 53 -13.99 -2.90 -9.54
C LEU A 53 -12.44 -2.96 -9.60
N VAL A 54 -11.83 -3.19 -10.78
CA VAL A 54 -10.37 -3.23 -10.92
C VAL A 54 -9.71 -1.94 -10.44
N ALA A 55 -10.29 -0.79 -10.78
CA ALA A 55 -9.75 0.50 -10.36
C ALA A 55 -9.67 0.64 -8.83
N LEU A 56 -10.67 0.13 -8.12
CA LEU A 56 -10.75 0.19 -6.66
C LEU A 56 -9.79 -0.81 -6.02
N ALA A 57 -9.78 -2.06 -6.48
CA ALA A 57 -8.88 -3.09 -5.95
C ALA A 57 -7.41 -2.74 -6.24
N GLY A 58 -7.12 -2.25 -7.45
CA GLY A 58 -5.79 -1.83 -7.87
C GLY A 58 -5.26 -0.63 -7.08
N SER A 59 -6.09 0.39 -6.84
CA SER A 59 -5.68 1.56 -6.04
C SER A 59 -5.46 1.21 -4.56
N ALA A 60 -6.30 0.36 -3.99
CA ALA A 60 -6.11 -0.14 -2.63
C ALA A 60 -4.82 -0.95 -2.51
N THR A 61 -4.56 -1.88 -3.44
CA THR A 61 -3.35 -2.71 -3.44
C THR A 61 -2.09 -1.88 -3.69
N ALA A 62 -2.14 -0.88 -4.57
CA ALA A 62 -1.04 0.06 -4.78
C ALA A 62 -0.70 0.83 -3.49
N THR A 63 -1.72 1.27 -2.75
CA THR A 63 -1.53 1.96 -1.47
C THR A 63 -0.90 1.03 -0.43
N LEU A 64 -1.33 -0.24 -0.37
CA LEU A 64 -0.74 -1.22 0.55
C LEU A 64 0.76 -1.44 0.26
N LEU A 65 1.15 -1.64 -1.00
CA LEU A 65 2.56 -1.79 -1.38
C LEU A 65 3.42 -0.54 -1.11
N LEU A 66 2.82 0.65 -1.23
CA LEU A 66 3.53 1.88 -0.87
C LEU A 66 3.77 1.98 0.64
N LEU A 67 2.78 1.58 1.44
CA LEU A 67 2.91 1.55 2.89
C LEU A 67 3.91 0.48 3.32
N ASP A 68 3.89 -0.69 2.69
CA ASP A 68 4.84 -1.78 2.90
C ASP A 68 6.29 -1.31 2.74
N ALA A 69 6.61 -0.71 1.59
CA ALA A 69 7.94 -0.13 1.31
C ALA A 69 8.39 0.90 2.34
N TRP A 70 7.46 1.74 2.79
CA TRP A 70 7.74 2.70 3.85
C TRP A 70 8.02 2.00 5.18
N PHE A 71 7.21 1.02 5.55
CA PHE A 71 7.34 0.28 6.81
C PHE A 71 8.63 -0.53 6.85
N ASP A 72 8.97 -1.25 5.79
CA ASP A 72 10.20 -2.05 5.69
C ASP A 72 11.44 -1.18 5.90
N VAL A 73 11.56 -0.07 5.18
CA VAL A 73 12.71 0.84 5.32
C VAL A 73 12.79 1.47 6.72
N MET A 74 11.65 1.76 7.35
CA MET A 74 11.61 2.39 8.68
C MET A 74 11.83 1.42 9.84
N THR A 75 11.61 0.12 9.63
CA THR A 75 11.69 -0.91 10.67
C THR A 75 12.89 -1.84 10.49
N ALA A 76 13.56 -1.78 9.35
CA ALA A 76 14.77 -2.52 9.08
C ALA A 76 15.86 -2.23 10.13
N GLU A 77 16.55 -3.30 10.53
CA GLU A 77 17.73 -3.18 11.37
C GLU A 77 18.84 -2.42 10.63
N GLY A 78 19.69 -1.72 11.38
CA GLY A 78 20.78 -0.95 10.80
C GLY A 78 21.81 -1.82 10.07
N GLY A 79 22.54 -1.24 9.12
CA GLY A 79 23.58 -1.95 8.38
C GLY A 79 23.05 -2.55 7.08
N ALA A 80 23.36 -3.83 6.83
CA ALA A 80 23.06 -4.49 5.55
C ALA A 80 21.55 -4.62 5.28
N ASP A 81 20.77 -4.96 6.31
CA ASP A 81 19.33 -5.20 6.18
C ASP A 81 18.58 -3.94 5.74
N TRP A 82 19.00 -2.76 6.23
CA TRP A 82 18.46 -1.48 5.77
C TRP A 82 18.70 -1.24 4.27
N TYR A 83 19.88 -1.56 3.73
CA TYR A 83 20.15 -1.42 2.30
C TYR A 83 19.35 -2.42 1.46
N VAL A 84 19.13 -3.63 1.98
CA VAL A 84 18.26 -4.63 1.34
C VAL A 84 16.82 -4.14 1.30
N ALA A 85 16.29 -3.65 2.42
CA ALA A 85 14.95 -3.05 2.50
C ALA A 85 14.81 -1.86 1.53
N LEU A 86 15.81 -0.98 1.47
CA LEU A 86 15.81 0.14 0.54
C LEU A 86 15.82 -0.32 -0.92
N ALA A 87 16.61 -1.34 -1.25
CA ALA A 87 16.67 -1.89 -2.59
C ALA A 87 15.33 -2.54 -2.99
N MET A 88 14.70 -3.30 -2.09
CA MET A 88 13.37 -3.90 -2.29
C MET A 88 12.29 -2.83 -2.50
N ALA A 89 12.27 -1.81 -1.65
CA ALA A 89 11.37 -0.66 -1.78
C ALA A 89 11.49 0.00 -3.16
N LEU A 90 12.72 0.32 -3.60
CA LEU A 90 12.94 1.04 -4.85
C LEU A 90 12.74 0.19 -6.11
N LEU A 91 13.06 -1.10 -6.06
CA LEU A 91 13.11 -1.95 -7.25
C LEU A 91 11.88 -2.86 -7.41
N VAL A 92 11.16 -3.14 -6.33
CA VAL A 92 10.06 -4.10 -6.33
C VAL A 92 8.75 -3.44 -5.91
N GLU A 93 8.68 -2.91 -4.69
CA GLU A 93 7.42 -2.44 -4.12
C GLU A 93 6.92 -1.14 -4.75
N LEU A 94 7.77 -0.11 -4.85
CA LEU A 94 7.38 1.16 -5.48
C LEU A 94 7.03 0.99 -6.96
N PRO A 95 7.81 0.27 -7.79
CA PRO A 95 7.42 0.00 -9.17
C PRO A 95 6.10 -0.78 -9.27
N SER A 96 5.87 -1.76 -8.40
CA SER A 96 4.62 -2.52 -8.37
C SER A 96 3.42 -1.64 -7.98
N SER A 97 3.60 -0.78 -6.97
CA SER A 97 2.60 0.21 -6.55
C SER A 97 2.24 1.15 -7.70
N LEU A 98 3.24 1.71 -8.39
CA LEU A 98 3.04 2.58 -9.54
C LEU A 98 2.36 1.86 -10.71
N ALA A 99 2.74 0.60 -10.98
CA ALA A 99 2.11 -0.20 -12.03
C ALA A 99 0.62 -0.45 -11.74
N LEU A 100 0.27 -0.79 -10.50
CA LEU A 100 -1.12 -0.97 -10.08
C LEU A 100 -1.92 0.33 -10.11
N ALA A 101 -1.31 1.45 -9.71
CA ALA A 101 -1.93 2.77 -9.81
C ALA A 101 -2.18 3.16 -11.28
N ALA A 102 -1.22 2.90 -12.17
CA ALA A 102 -1.36 3.13 -13.61
C ALA A 102 -2.45 2.23 -14.22
N LEU A 103 -2.50 0.96 -13.82
CA LEU A 103 -3.58 0.04 -14.21
C LEU A 103 -4.94 0.58 -13.75
N ALA A 104 -5.06 0.97 -12.48
CA ALA A 104 -6.29 1.50 -11.93
C ALA A 104 -6.77 2.73 -12.72
N ARG A 105 -5.87 3.68 -13.01
CA ARG A 105 -6.16 4.85 -13.85
C ARG A 105 -6.65 4.46 -15.24
N LYS A 106 -5.94 3.58 -15.94
CA LYS A 106 -6.34 3.11 -17.27
C LYS A 106 -7.72 2.46 -17.28
N THR A 107 -8.06 1.71 -16.22
CA THR A 107 -9.39 1.09 -16.11
C THR A 107 -10.50 2.09 -15.75
N LEU A 108 -10.18 3.23 -15.14
CA LEU A 108 -11.13 4.33 -14.99
C LEU A 108 -11.41 5.00 -16.34
N ASP A 109 -10.36 5.24 -17.13
CA ASP A 109 -10.50 5.87 -18.45
C ASP A 109 -11.35 5.01 -19.40
N TRP A 110 -11.21 3.68 -19.34
CA TRP A 110 -12.11 2.77 -20.07
C TRP A 110 -13.58 3.04 -19.73
N ARG A 111 -13.91 3.26 -18.46
CA ARG A 111 -15.30 3.55 -18.08
C ARG A 111 -15.82 4.84 -18.71
N VAL A 112 -15.01 5.90 -18.70
CA VAL A 112 -15.40 7.20 -19.26
C VAL A 112 -15.67 7.08 -20.77
N SER A 113 -14.84 6.33 -21.49
CA SER A 113 -15.03 6.13 -22.94
C SER A 113 -16.21 5.22 -23.32
N GLY A 114 -16.76 4.46 -22.36
CA GLY A 114 -17.80 3.46 -22.59
C GLY A 114 -19.22 3.96 -22.30
N GLU A 115 -19.40 5.22 -21.90
CA GLU A 115 -20.71 5.82 -21.65
C GLU A 115 -21.18 6.50 -22.96
N PRO A 116 -22.22 6.00 -23.66
CA PRO A 116 -22.84 6.79 -24.73
C PRO A 116 -23.53 7.99 -24.09
N ASP A 117 -23.38 9.18 -24.66
CA ASP A 117 -24.10 10.39 -24.26
C ASP A 117 -25.58 10.06 -24.01
N ALA A 118 -26.00 10.22 -22.76
CA ALA A 118 -27.37 9.99 -22.30
C ALA A 118 -28.37 10.97 -22.93
#